data_AF-A0A5P9QDM0-F1
#
_entry.id   AF-A0A5P9QDM0-F1
#
_cell.length_a   1.000
_cell.length_b   1.000
_cell.length_c   1.000
_cell.angle_alpha   90.00
_cell.angle_beta   90.00
_cell.angle_gamma   90.00
#
_symmetry.space_group_name_H-M   'P 1'
#
loop_
_entity.id
_entity.type
_entity.pdbx_description
1 polymer ?
#
loop_
_entity_poly.entity_id
_entity_poly.type
_entity_poly.pdbx_seq_one_letter_code
_entity_poly.pdbx_strand_id
1 'polypeptide(L)'
;MPSLKDVVLHPDRRRAEVPAERVDLRPPIWLGIAAWAVALVVAIVLEATSTVTGGRFVAIACAGLALGGVGLWWEHRNRTRYQG
;
A
#
# COMPACT_ATOMS: atom_id res chain seq x y z
N MET A 1 -22.11 33.33 4.19
CA MET A 1 -21.58 32.24 5.03
C MET A 1 -22.75 31.32 5.37
N PRO A 2 -22.71 30.02 5.06
CA PRO A 2 -23.84 29.12 5.36
C PRO A 2 -24.05 29.00 6.87
N SER A 3 -25.33 28.94 7.30
CA SER A 3 -25.70 28.96 8.72
C SER A 3 -25.60 27.56 9.35
N LEU A 4 -25.29 27.49 10.65
CA LEU A 4 -25.24 26.23 11.44
C LEU A 4 -26.55 25.43 11.35
N LYS A 5 -27.69 26.11 11.15
CA LYS A 5 -29.01 25.48 11.04
C LYS A 5 -29.16 24.71 9.72
N ASP A 6 -28.59 25.24 8.64
CA ASP A 6 -28.62 24.59 7.32
C ASP A 6 -27.84 23.27 7.31
N VAL A 7 -26.77 23.17 8.11
CA VAL A 7 -25.92 21.97 8.20
C VAL A 7 -26.58 20.84 8.99
N VAL A 8 -27.36 21.18 10.01
CA VAL A 8 -28.06 20.18 10.85
C VAL A 8 -29.36 19.72 10.22
N LEU A 9 -30.10 20.62 9.56
CA LEU A 9 -31.42 20.32 9.00
C LEU A 9 -31.39 19.72 7.59
N HIS A 10 -30.30 19.88 6.83
CA HIS A 10 -30.18 19.32 5.48
C HIS A 10 -28.99 18.36 5.36
N PRO A 11 -29.03 17.19 6.01
CA PRO A 11 -28.01 16.15 5.81
C PRO A 11 -27.96 15.67 4.35
N ASP A 12 -29.06 15.79 3.59
CA ASP A 12 -29.15 15.52 2.16
C ASP A 12 -28.36 16.50 1.27
N ARG A 13 -27.87 17.62 1.84
CA ARG A 13 -26.90 18.49 1.16
C ARG A 13 -25.44 18.05 1.37
N ARG A 14 -25.19 16.89 2.01
CA ARG A 14 -23.90 16.23 1.89
C ARG A 14 -23.59 16.11 0.41
N ARG A 15 -22.51 16.76 -0.03
CA ARG A 15 -21.97 16.63 -1.39
C ARG A 15 -22.08 15.18 -1.80
N ALA A 16 -22.68 14.92 -2.96
CA ALA A 16 -22.65 13.62 -3.61
C ALA A 16 -21.24 13.06 -3.42
N GLU A 17 -21.12 11.89 -2.81
CA GLU A 17 -19.83 11.24 -2.58
C GLU A 17 -19.07 11.32 -3.89
N VAL A 18 -17.93 12.03 -3.87
CA VAL A 18 -17.04 12.11 -5.02
C VAL A 18 -16.81 10.65 -5.41
N PRO A 19 -17.24 10.20 -6.60
CA PRO A 19 -17.14 8.80 -6.98
C PRO A 19 -15.71 8.39 -6.68
N ALA A 20 -15.52 7.40 -5.80
CA ALA A 20 -14.20 7.02 -5.33
C ALA A 20 -13.29 6.94 -6.56
N GLU A 21 -12.42 7.93 -6.71
CA GLU A 21 -11.64 8.05 -7.93
C GLU A 21 -10.84 6.77 -8.00
N ARG A 22 -10.98 6.06 -9.13
CA ARG A 22 -10.46 4.70 -9.32
C ARG A 22 -8.95 4.80 -9.47
N VAL A 23 -8.28 5.19 -8.40
CA VAL A 23 -6.83 5.22 -8.33
C VAL A 23 -6.43 3.76 -8.20
N ASP A 24 -5.92 3.20 -9.30
CA ASP A 24 -5.31 1.88 -9.25
C ASP A 24 -4.17 1.92 -8.23
N LEU A 25 -4.34 1.19 -7.13
CA LEU A 25 -3.31 1.05 -6.08
C LEU A 25 -2.21 0.06 -6.50
N ARG A 26 -2.40 -0.67 -7.61
CA ARG A 26 -1.45 -1.65 -8.14
C ARG A 26 -0.08 -1.08 -8.43
N PRO A 27 0.04 0.05 -9.17
CA PRO A 27 1.35 0.57 -9.56
C PRO A 27 2.25 0.91 -8.35
N PRO A 28 1.79 1.64 -7.31
CA PRO A 28 2.65 1.91 -6.15
C PRO A 28 2.97 0.66 -5.34
N ILE A 29 2.05 -0.31 -5.22
CA ILE A 29 2.33 -1.58 -4.52
C ILE A 29 3.40 -2.37 -5.27
N TRP A 30 3.30 -2.48 -6.60
CA TRP A 30 4.32 -3.14 -7.44
C TRP A 30 5.67 -2.43 -7.36
N LEU A 31 5.69 -1.10 -7.35
CA LEU A 31 6.91 -0.32 -7.18
C LEU A 31 7.59 -0.63 -5.85
N GLY A 32 6.80 -0.70 -4.76
CA GLY A 32 7.30 -1.08 -3.44
C GLY A 32 7.88 -2.50 -3.41
N ILE A 33 7.20 -3.48 -4.00
CA ILE A 33 7.69 -4.86 -4.10
C ILE A 33 8.98 -4.94 -4.90
N ALA A 34 9.05 -4.26 -6.05
CA ALA A 34 10.25 -4.22 -6.87
C ALA A 34 11.44 -3.62 -6.11
N ALA A 35 11.22 -2.51 -5.38
CA ALA A 35 12.24 -1.92 -4.54
C ALA A 35 12.72 -2.87 -3.43
N TRP A 36 11.80 -3.58 -2.77
CA TRP A 36 12.15 -4.59 -1.75
C TRP A 36 12.88 -5.81 -2.33
N ALA A 37 12.53 -6.26 -3.53
CA ALA A 37 13.24 -7.33 -4.22
C ALA A 37 14.69 -6.93 -4.52
N VAL A 38 14.91 -5.69 -5.00
CA VAL A 38 16.26 -5.15 -5.22
C VAL A 38 17.03 -5.08 -3.89
N ALA A 39 16.40 -4.59 -2.83
CA ALA A 39 17.01 -4.54 -1.50
C ALA A 39 17.41 -5.95 -0.99
N LEU A 40 16.58 -6.97 -1.23
CA LEU A 40 16.89 -8.35 -0.88
C LEU A 40 18.12 -8.86 -1.65
N VAL A 41 18.19 -8.61 -2.96
CA VAL A 41 19.34 -9.00 -3.78
C VAL A 41 20.62 -8.34 -3.25
N VAL A 42 20.57 -7.04 -2.94
CA VAL A 42 21.71 -6.32 -2.36
C VAL A 42 22.11 -6.93 -1.02
N ALA A 43 21.16 -7.22 -0.13
CA ALA A 43 21.43 -7.82 1.18
C ALA A 43 22.12 -9.20 1.06
N ILE A 44 21.64 -10.05 0.14
CA ILE A 44 22.25 -11.36 -0.13
C ILE A 44 23.68 -11.21 -0.64
N VAL A 45 23.94 -10.26 -1.55
CA VAL A 45 25.29 -10.00 -2.08
C VAL A 45 26.22 -9.49 -0.99
N LEU A 46 25.75 -8.59 -0.11
CA LEU A 46 26.54 -8.10 1.03
C LEU A 46 26.88 -9.21 2.02
N GLU A 47 25.96 -10.15 2.23
CA GLU A 47 26.21 -11.32 3.09
C GLU A 47 27.17 -12.32 2.43
N ALA A 48 27.00 -12.59 1.13
CA ALA A 48 27.89 -13.48 0.37
C ALA A 48 29.32 -12.94 0.28
N THR A 49 29.50 -11.62 0.23
CA THR A 49 30.81 -10.97 0.26
C THR A 49 31.39 -10.83 1.67
N SER A 50 30.70 -11.36 2.70
CA SER A 50 31.06 -11.21 4.12
C SER A 50 31.21 -9.74 4.57
N THR A 51 30.66 -8.80 3.81
CA THR A 51 30.65 -7.37 4.14
C THR A 51 29.76 -7.11 5.36
N VAL A 52 28.70 -7.91 5.50
CA VAL A 52 27.79 -7.88 6.65
C VAL A 52 27.45 -9.30 7.03
N THR A 53 27.47 -9.63 8.31
CA THR A 53 27.26 -11.00 8.80
C THR A 53 26.07 -11.06 9.75
N GLY A 54 25.29 -12.15 9.69
CA GLY A 54 24.22 -12.45 10.65
C GLY A 54 22.80 -12.28 10.11
N GLY A 55 22.58 -12.29 8.78
CA GLY A 55 21.25 -12.40 8.16
C GLY A 55 20.23 -11.28 8.43
N ARG A 56 20.53 -10.29 9.27
CA ARG A 56 19.58 -9.26 9.69
C ARG A 56 18.98 -8.49 8.51
N PHE A 57 19.81 -8.08 7.55
CA PHE A 57 19.35 -7.32 6.39
C PHE A 57 18.52 -8.17 5.43
N VAL A 58 18.84 -9.44 5.29
CA VAL A 58 18.04 -10.41 4.51
C VAL A 58 16.66 -10.59 5.17
N ALA A 59 16.61 -10.75 6.49
CA ALA A 59 15.35 -10.88 7.23
C ALA A 59 14.45 -9.63 7.08
N ILE A 60 15.04 -8.43 7.16
CA ILE A 60 14.31 -7.16 6.96
C ILE A 60 13.76 -7.07 5.53
N ALA A 61 14.57 -7.41 4.52
CA ALA A 61 14.13 -7.38 3.13
C ALA A 61 13.01 -8.40 2.84
N CYS A 62 13.09 -9.60 3.42
CA CYS A 62 12.02 -10.59 3.38
C CYS A 62 10.73 -10.07 4.02
N ALA A 63 10.82 -9.37 5.16
CA ALA A 63 9.65 -8.77 5.79
C ALA A 63 8.99 -7.70 4.90
N GLY A 64 9.79 -6.88 4.23
CA GLY A 64 9.32 -5.91 3.25
C GLY A 64 8.59 -6.53 2.05
N LEU A 65 9.13 -7.63 1.51
CA LEU A 65 8.46 -8.42 0.46
C LEU A 65 7.15 -9.04 0.94
N ALA A 66 7.13 -9.59 2.16
CA ALA A 66 5.93 -10.17 2.75
C ALA A 66 4.83 -9.11 2.92
N LEU A 67 5.18 -7.92 3.42
CA LEU A 67 4.25 -6.79 3.54
C LEU A 67 3.72 -6.34 2.17
N GLY A 68 4.58 -6.25 1.15
CA GLY A 68 4.16 -5.96 -0.22
C GLY A 68 3.18 -7.00 -0.78
N GLY A 69 3.47 -8.29 -0.56
CA GLY A 69 2.59 -9.40 -0.97
C GLY A 69 1.23 -9.38 -0.27
N VAL A 70 1.20 -9.08 1.04
CA VAL A 70 -0.05 -8.89 1.79
C VAL A 70 -0.84 -7.71 1.24
N GLY A 71 -0.18 -6.61 0.87
CA GLY A 71 -0.79 -5.47 0.20
C GLY A 71 -1.47 -5.83 -1.12
N LEU A 72 -0.79 -6.59 -1.99
CA LEU A 72 -1.37 -7.10 -3.25
C LEU A 72 -2.56 -8.03 -2.99
N TRP A 73 -2.45 -8.91 -2.01
CA TRP A 73 -3.53 -9.85 -1.68
C TRP A 73 -4.76 -9.13 -1.14
N TRP A 74 -4.56 -8.12 -0.30
CA TRP A 74 -5.64 -7.27 0.20
C TRP A 74 -6.31 -6.51 -0.94
N GLU A 75 -5.55 -5.91 -1.84
CA GLU A 75 -6.09 -5.21 -3.01
C GLU A 75 -6.89 -6.16 -3.93
N HIS A 76 -6.35 -7.36 -4.19
CA HIS A 76 -7.04 -8.37 -4.97
C HIS A 76 -8.39 -8.78 -4.35
N ARG A 77 -8.46 -8.91 -3.02
CA ARG A 77 -9.69 -9.23 -2.29
C ARG A 77 -10.66 -8.07 -2.19
N ASN A 78 -10.17 -6.84 -2.02
CA ASN A 78 -11.02 -5.67 -1.80
C ASN A 78 -11.58 -5.09 -3.10
N ARG A 79 -11.13 -5.59 -4.25
CA ARG A 79 -11.60 -5.21 -5.59
C ARG A 79 -13.10 -5.41 -5.80
N THR A 80 -13.70 -6.42 -5.15
CA THR A 80 -15.13 -6.71 -5.25
C THR A 80 -16.01 -5.71 -4.50
N ARG A 81 -15.46 -4.93 -3.56
CA ARG A 81 -16.21 -3.93 -2.80
C ARG A 81 -16.33 -2.57 -3.50
N TYR A 82 -15.50 -2.30 -4.50
CA TYR A 82 -15.53 -1.05 -5.27
C TYR A 82 -16.34 -1.14 -6.58
N GLN A 83 -16.76 -2.34 -6.97
CA GLN A 83 -17.56 -2.58 -8.19
C GLN A 83 -19.01 -3.00 -7.89
N GLY A 84 -19.43 -2.99 -6.62
CA GLY A 84 -20.80 -3.30 -6.18
C GLY A 84 -21.58 -2.04 -5.88
#